data_AF-Q08RL9-F1
#
_entry.id   AF-Q08RL9-F1
#
_cell.length_a   1.000
_cell.length_b   1.000
_cell.length_c   1.000
_cell.angle_alpha   90.00
_cell.angle_beta   90.00
_cell.angle_gamma   90.00
#
_symmetry.space_group_name_H-M   'P 1'
#
loop_
_entity.id
_entity.type
_entity.pdbx_description
1 polymer ?
#
loop_
_entity_poly.entity_id
_entity_poly.type
_entity_poly.pdbx_seq_one_letter_code
_entity_poly.pdbx_strand_id
1 'polypeptide(L)'
;MRTGAFLAVVAVLGWGGLWGCQGKGVALKLDMDPPSVTPSESQAFSGQVRGVEPSLTLNGTPVALQEGRFELTQPLKDGANVFTFVLSAKPGAGAAAEQKTDRFEVKRVPQDVYDAEYFYSTSGSMNGTQRSGSGGLLADKAESRLRADELSGSRLEQYSHENRPPRGGMPLDISLSVGQGRVKVSVKPEQGPVASAVASPNAPATLQAPAELHHSKYTVRLEALDGKPARQLELQVRY
;
A
#
# COMPACT_ATOMS: atom_id res chain seq x y z
N MET A 1 -26.97 22.72 -18.21
CA MET A 1 -27.23 21.28 -17.99
C MET A 1 -25.90 20.61 -17.66
N ARG A 2 -25.63 20.33 -16.39
CA ARG A 2 -24.44 19.63 -15.92
C ARG A 2 -24.93 18.43 -15.11
N THR A 3 -24.81 17.25 -15.68
CA THR A 3 -25.07 15.96 -15.03
C THR A 3 -23.94 15.68 -14.06
N GLY A 4 -24.21 15.88 -12.77
CA GLY A 4 -23.33 15.42 -11.69
C GLY A 4 -23.47 13.90 -11.55
N ALA A 5 -22.44 13.16 -11.92
CA ALA A 5 -22.35 11.74 -11.64
C ALA A 5 -22.03 11.55 -10.16
N PHE A 6 -23.01 11.08 -9.39
CA PHE A 6 -22.81 10.58 -8.04
C PHE A 6 -22.02 9.27 -8.12
N LEU A 7 -20.76 9.29 -7.67
CA LEU A 7 -20.02 8.08 -7.32
C LEU A 7 -20.60 7.57 -6.00
N ALA A 8 -21.44 6.53 -6.08
CA ALA A 8 -21.87 5.78 -4.91
C ALA A 8 -20.69 4.97 -4.39
N VAL A 9 -20.09 5.42 -3.30
CA VAL A 9 -19.13 4.63 -2.52
C VAL A 9 -19.93 3.55 -1.78
N VAL A 10 -19.97 2.34 -2.34
CA VAL A 10 -20.42 1.17 -1.60
C VAL A 10 -19.27 0.75 -0.68
N ALA A 11 -19.30 1.26 0.55
CA ALA A 11 -18.44 0.76 1.61
C ALA A 11 -18.90 -0.66 1.96
N VAL A 12 -18.17 -1.68 1.49
CA VAL A 12 -18.29 -3.04 2.01
C VAL A 12 -17.64 -3.00 3.40
N LEU A 13 -18.48 -2.87 4.42
CA LEU A 13 -18.08 -2.99 5.83
C LEU A 13 -17.53 -4.41 6.04
N GLY A 14 -16.21 -4.54 6.02
CA GLY A 14 -15.50 -5.73 6.48
C GLY A 14 -15.81 -5.96 7.94
N TRP A 15 -16.73 -6.88 8.23
CA TRP A 15 -16.91 -7.42 9.58
C TRP A 15 -15.66 -8.21 9.96
N GLY A 16 -14.75 -7.56 10.67
CA GLY A 16 -13.77 -8.21 11.53
C GLY A 16 -14.47 -8.92 12.69
N GLY A 17 -15.20 -10.00 12.38
CA GLY A 17 -15.89 -10.84 13.33
C GLY A 17 -14.99 -11.97 13.81
N LEU A 18 -14.84 -12.05 15.13
CA LEU A 18 -14.23 -13.13 15.90
C LEU A 18 -14.40 -14.52 15.24
N TRP A 19 -13.29 -15.16 14.89
CA TRP A 19 -13.22 -16.60 14.56
C TRP A 19 -13.15 -17.47 15.82
N GLY A 20 -13.90 -17.08 16.85
CA GLY A 20 -14.10 -17.84 18.08
C GLY A 20 -15.46 -18.54 18.04
N CYS A 21 -15.43 -19.87 18.16
CA CYS A 21 -16.55 -20.79 18.41
C CYS A 21 -17.34 -21.33 17.19
N GLN A 22 -17.05 -22.60 16.86
CA GLN A 22 -18.05 -23.66 16.58
C GLN A 22 -19.21 -23.37 15.60
N GLY A 23 -18.94 -22.81 14.41
CA GLY A 23 -19.92 -22.83 13.32
C GLY A 23 -19.81 -24.10 12.47
N LYS A 24 -20.85 -24.94 12.41
CA LYS A 24 -21.04 -25.86 11.28
C LYS A 24 -21.20 -25.02 10.00
N GLY A 25 -20.70 -25.48 8.85
CA GLY A 25 -21.01 -24.85 7.56
C GLY A 25 -19.82 -24.66 6.61
N VAL A 26 -20.15 -24.33 5.37
CA VAL A 26 -19.21 -24.00 4.29
C VAL A 26 -18.73 -22.56 4.45
N ALA A 27 -17.42 -22.32 4.39
CA ALA A 27 -16.87 -20.96 4.49
C ALA A 27 -15.58 -20.80 3.67
N LEU A 28 -15.43 -19.62 3.07
CA LEU A 28 -14.19 -19.11 2.48
C LEU A 28 -13.75 -17.90 3.30
N LYS A 29 -12.47 -17.86 3.66
CA LYS A 29 -11.83 -16.74 4.33
C LYS A 29 -10.50 -16.42 3.66
N LEU A 30 -10.35 -15.19 3.20
CA LEU A 30 -9.06 -14.68 2.75
C LEU A 30 -8.18 -14.35 3.96
N ASP A 31 -6.87 -14.56 3.83
CA ASP A 31 -5.92 -14.14 4.87
C ASP A 31 -5.80 -12.61 4.91
N MET A 32 -5.99 -11.95 3.76
CA MET A 32 -6.03 -10.50 3.60
C MET A 32 -7.05 -10.11 2.53
N ASP A 33 -7.85 -9.08 2.80
CA ASP A 33 -8.76 -8.53 1.80
C ASP A 33 -7.96 -7.86 0.68
N PRO A 34 -8.31 -8.09 -0.60
CA PRO A 34 -7.63 -7.43 -1.70
C PRO A 34 -7.88 -5.92 -1.65
N PRO A 35 -6.90 -5.08 -2.03
CA PRO A 35 -7.09 -3.64 -2.10
C PRO A 35 -8.13 -3.28 -3.18
N SER A 36 -8.91 -2.24 -2.95
CA SER A 36 -9.86 -1.73 -3.95
C SER A 36 -9.16 -1.09 -5.15
N VAL A 37 -7.97 -0.52 -4.96
CA VAL A 37 -7.12 0.10 -6.00
C VAL A 37 -5.66 -0.27 -5.76
N THR A 38 -4.94 -0.63 -6.81
CA THR A 38 -3.52 -1.01 -6.73
C THR A 38 -2.75 -0.60 -7.99
N PRO A 39 -1.45 -0.27 -7.87
CA PRO A 39 -0.58 -0.15 -9.04
C PRO A 39 0.03 -1.49 -9.48
N SER A 40 -0.13 -2.55 -8.68
CA SER A 40 0.46 -3.87 -8.95
C SER A 40 -0.08 -4.47 -10.26
N GLU A 41 0.78 -5.19 -10.97
CA GLU A 41 0.41 -5.95 -12.18
C GLU A 41 -0.25 -7.29 -11.86
N SER A 42 -0.28 -7.67 -10.58
CA SER A 42 -0.93 -8.89 -10.13
C SER A 42 -1.50 -8.77 -8.72
N GLN A 43 -2.48 -9.62 -8.42
CA GLN A 43 -3.10 -9.76 -7.11
C GLN A 43 -2.85 -11.17 -6.58
N ALA A 44 -2.19 -11.25 -5.43
CA ALA A 44 -2.09 -12.49 -4.67
C ALA A 44 -3.35 -12.71 -3.84
N PHE A 45 -3.87 -13.93 -3.85
CA PHE A 45 -4.94 -14.39 -2.98
C PHE A 45 -4.44 -15.57 -2.19
N SER A 46 -4.61 -15.53 -0.88
CA SER A 46 -4.40 -16.67 -0.01
C SER A 46 -5.52 -16.75 1.00
N GLY A 47 -5.80 -17.95 1.47
CA GLY A 47 -6.88 -18.13 2.43
C GLY A 47 -7.12 -19.57 2.82
N GLN A 48 -8.22 -19.74 3.52
CA GLN A 48 -8.69 -21.01 4.07
C GLN A 48 -10.13 -21.25 3.64
N VAL A 49 -10.44 -22.51 3.41
CA VAL A 49 -11.80 -22.98 3.19
C VAL A 49 -12.20 -23.95 4.30
N ARG A 50 -13.50 -23.99 4.59
CA ARG A 50 -14.12 -24.91 5.54
C ARG A 50 -15.25 -25.67 4.86
N GLY A 51 -15.31 -26.96 5.13
CA GLY A 51 -16.31 -27.89 4.61
C GLY A 51 -15.71 -29.28 4.37
N VAL A 52 -16.57 -30.27 4.17
CA VAL A 52 -16.19 -31.63 3.77
C VAL A 52 -16.12 -31.68 2.25
N GLU A 53 -15.05 -32.28 1.71
CA GLU A 53 -14.76 -32.39 0.26
C GLU A 53 -14.85 -31.03 -0.47
N PRO A 54 -14.09 -30.01 -0.04
CA PRO A 54 -14.18 -28.69 -0.64
C PRO A 54 -13.63 -28.68 -2.06
N SER A 55 -14.31 -27.93 -2.93
CA SER A 55 -13.85 -27.56 -4.26
C SER A 55 -13.97 -26.04 -4.42
N LEU A 56 -12.89 -25.40 -4.85
CA LEU A 56 -12.83 -23.95 -5.01
C LEU A 56 -12.55 -23.63 -6.48
N THR A 57 -13.26 -22.64 -7.01
CA THR A 57 -12.94 -22.06 -8.32
C THR A 57 -12.78 -20.56 -8.20
N LEU A 58 -11.95 -19.99 -9.06
CA LEU A 58 -11.76 -18.56 -9.25
C LEU A 58 -12.04 -18.21 -10.70
N ASN A 59 -13.05 -17.37 -10.94
CA ASN A 59 -13.51 -17.03 -12.29
C ASN A 59 -13.77 -18.28 -13.15
N GLY A 60 -14.31 -19.34 -12.53
CA GLY A 60 -14.59 -20.64 -13.16
C GLY A 60 -13.38 -21.58 -13.29
N THR A 61 -12.16 -21.13 -12.98
CA THR A 61 -10.95 -21.96 -13.02
C THR A 61 -10.74 -22.68 -11.68
N PRO A 62 -10.52 -24.00 -11.65
CA PRO A 62 -10.24 -24.73 -10.41
C PRO A 62 -9.01 -24.19 -9.67
N VAL A 63 -9.14 -24.04 -8.35
CA VAL A 63 -8.06 -23.64 -7.44
C VAL A 63 -7.65 -24.85 -6.63
N ALA A 64 -6.35 -25.17 -6.66
CA ALA A 64 -5.81 -26.27 -5.87
C ALA A 64 -5.91 -25.96 -4.38
N LEU A 65 -6.38 -26.95 -3.61
CA LEU A 65 -6.46 -26.88 -2.16
C LEU A 65 -5.41 -27.82 -1.56
N GLN A 66 -4.63 -27.33 -0.61
CA GLN A 66 -3.71 -28.11 0.21
C GLN A 66 -4.16 -28.00 1.66
N GLU A 67 -4.65 -29.09 2.23
CA GLU A 67 -5.14 -29.12 3.62
C GLU A 67 -6.18 -28.03 3.94
N GLY A 68 -7.06 -27.74 2.97
CA GLY A 68 -8.09 -26.69 3.10
C GLY A 68 -7.56 -25.26 2.97
N ARG A 69 -6.30 -25.07 2.54
CA ARG A 69 -5.72 -23.77 2.19
C ARG A 69 -5.53 -23.62 0.69
N PHE A 70 -5.45 -22.37 0.25
CA PHE A 70 -5.02 -22.04 -1.10
C PHE A 70 -4.12 -20.82 -1.11
N GLU A 71 -3.29 -20.74 -2.14
CA GLU A 71 -2.49 -19.57 -2.49
C GLU A 71 -2.39 -19.52 -4.02
N LEU A 72 -2.66 -18.38 -4.61
CA LEU A 72 -2.59 -18.16 -6.06
C LEU A 72 -2.34 -16.69 -6.37
N THR A 73 -1.80 -16.41 -7.54
CA THR A 73 -1.62 -15.05 -8.05
C THR A 73 -2.35 -14.89 -9.36
N GLN A 74 -3.12 -13.81 -9.50
CA GLN A 74 -3.81 -13.45 -10.74
C GLN A 74 -3.19 -12.22 -11.38
N PRO A 75 -2.91 -12.22 -12.69
CA PRO A 75 -2.52 -11.00 -13.39
C PRO A 75 -3.67 -10.01 -13.42
N LEU A 76 -3.34 -8.72 -13.33
CA LEU A 76 -4.27 -7.60 -13.41
C LEU A 76 -4.10 -6.86 -14.73
N LYS A 77 -5.23 -6.53 -15.36
CA LYS A 77 -5.28 -5.59 -16.48
C LYS A 77 -5.49 -4.18 -15.95
N ASP A 78 -5.05 -3.16 -16.69
CA ASP A 78 -5.42 -1.77 -16.37
C ASP A 78 -6.94 -1.60 -16.30
N GLY A 79 -7.40 -0.85 -15.30
CA GLY A 79 -8.82 -0.68 -15.00
C GLY A 79 -9.36 -1.73 -14.03
N ALA A 80 -10.67 -1.98 -14.11
CA ALA A 80 -11.37 -2.85 -13.16
C ALA A 80 -11.11 -4.34 -13.46
N ASN A 81 -10.75 -5.10 -12.42
CA ASN A 81 -10.61 -6.55 -12.45
C ASN A 81 -11.57 -7.15 -11.44
N VAL A 82 -12.33 -8.16 -11.87
CA VAL A 82 -13.33 -8.82 -11.04
C VAL A 82 -12.91 -10.26 -10.78
N PHE A 83 -12.97 -10.64 -9.51
CA PHE A 83 -12.64 -11.97 -9.02
C PHE A 83 -13.85 -12.58 -8.34
N THR A 84 -14.34 -13.69 -8.88
CA THR A 84 -15.47 -14.44 -8.32
C THR A 84 -14.96 -15.78 -7.83
N PHE A 85 -14.94 -15.94 -6.51
CA PHE A 85 -14.69 -17.23 -5.88
C PHE A 85 -16.00 -17.97 -5.72
N VAL A 86 -16.02 -19.24 -6.13
CA VAL A 86 -17.12 -20.16 -5.85
C VAL A 86 -16.56 -21.35 -5.10
N LEU A 87 -16.97 -21.48 -3.84
CA LEU A 87 -16.67 -22.62 -2.99
C LEU A 87 -17.88 -23.55 -2.99
N SER A 88 -17.69 -24.81 -3.36
CA SER A 88 -18.66 -25.88 -3.13
C SER A 88 -18.11 -26.89 -2.16
N ALA A 89 -18.84 -27.15 -1.07
CA ALA A 89 -18.46 -28.15 -0.06
C ALA A 89 -19.71 -28.64 0.67
N LYS A 90 -19.60 -29.71 1.45
CA LYS A 90 -20.65 -30.15 2.36
C LYS A 90 -20.41 -29.54 3.75
N PRO A 91 -21.45 -29.08 4.47
CA PRO A 91 -21.28 -28.54 5.82
C PRO A 91 -20.91 -29.63 6.86
N GLY A 92 -21.11 -30.92 6.52
CA GLY A 92 -20.74 -32.08 7.33
C GLY A 92 -20.92 -33.41 6.58
N ALA A 93 -20.46 -34.51 7.17
CA ALA A 93 -20.63 -35.84 6.59
C ALA A 93 -22.13 -36.20 6.46
N GLY A 94 -22.56 -36.59 5.25
CA GLY A 94 -23.96 -36.92 4.96
C GLY A 94 -24.87 -35.73 4.67
N ALA A 95 -24.37 -34.48 4.73
CA ALA A 95 -25.12 -33.31 4.29
C ALA A 95 -25.04 -33.11 2.77
N ALA A 96 -26.03 -32.41 2.21
CA ALA A 96 -25.98 -31.96 0.82
C ALA A 96 -24.86 -30.92 0.62
N ALA A 97 -24.31 -30.86 -0.60
CA ALA A 97 -23.34 -29.84 -0.94
C ALA A 97 -24.01 -28.46 -1.02
N GLU A 98 -23.34 -27.44 -0.49
CA GLU A 98 -23.73 -26.05 -0.56
C GLU A 98 -22.71 -25.29 -1.41
N GLN A 99 -23.13 -24.14 -1.97
CA GLN A 99 -22.24 -23.23 -2.68
C GLN A 99 -22.22 -21.86 -2.00
N LYS A 100 -21.02 -21.31 -1.85
CA LYS A 100 -20.80 -19.93 -1.43
C LYS A 100 -20.05 -19.19 -2.52
N THR A 101 -20.56 -18.03 -2.89
CA THR A 101 -19.95 -17.15 -3.90
C THR A 101 -19.51 -15.85 -3.25
N ASP A 102 -18.22 -15.54 -3.34
CA ASP A 102 -17.64 -14.27 -2.89
C ASP A 102 -17.07 -13.53 -4.11
N ARG A 103 -17.31 -12.22 -4.18
CA ARG A 103 -16.90 -11.37 -5.31
C ARG A 103 -16.04 -10.22 -4.81
N PHE A 104 -14.90 -10.02 -5.46
CA PHE A 104 -13.95 -8.94 -5.18
C PHE A 104 -13.68 -8.15 -6.45
N GLU A 105 -13.49 -6.84 -6.29
CA GLU A 105 -13.13 -5.94 -7.39
C GLU A 105 -11.85 -5.20 -7.03
N VAL A 106 -10.89 -5.22 -7.96
CA VAL A 106 -9.59 -4.58 -7.81
C VAL A 106 -9.35 -3.72 -9.05
N LYS A 107 -9.21 -2.41 -8.86
CA LYS A 107 -8.86 -1.49 -9.94
C LYS A 107 -7.34 -1.36 -10.04
N ARG A 108 -6.74 -1.81 -11.15
CA ARG A 108 -5.35 -1.48 -11.47
C ARG A 108 -5.30 -0.09 -12.09
N VAL A 109 -4.40 0.75 -11.61
CA VAL A 109 -4.07 2.04 -12.23
C VAL A 109 -2.56 2.13 -12.45
N PRO A 110 -2.10 2.94 -13.41
CA PRO A 110 -0.67 3.24 -13.53
C PRO A 110 -0.05 3.75 -12.22
N GLN A 111 1.23 3.45 -12.01
CA GLN A 111 1.95 3.80 -10.77
C GLN A 111 1.96 5.31 -10.48
N ASP A 112 2.10 6.13 -11.52
CA ASP A 112 2.10 7.60 -11.42
C ASP A 112 0.73 8.15 -11.00
N VAL A 113 -0.35 7.58 -11.53
CA VAL A 113 -1.73 7.90 -11.12
C VAL A 113 -1.97 7.50 -9.67
N TYR A 114 -1.56 6.28 -9.29
CA TYR A 114 -1.67 5.81 -7.91
C TYR A 114 -0.92 6.72 -6.94
N ASP A 115 0.34 7.06 -7.26
CA ASP A 115 1.16 7.90 -6.41
C ASP A 115 0.57 9.32 -6.27
N ALA A 116 -0.04 9.88 -7.32
CA ALA A 116 -0.68 11.19 -7.26
C ALA A 116 -1.93 11.24 -6.36
N GLU A 117 -2.78 10.21 -6.45
CA GLU A 117 -4.04 10.10 -5.69
C GLU A 117 -3.80 9.67 -4.24
N TYR A 118 -2.88 8.73 -4.01
CA TYR A 118 -2.67 8.09 -2.70
C TYR A 118 -1.40 8.57 -2.00
N PHE A 119 -0.77 9.66 -2.46
CA PHE A 119 0.45 10.23 -1.84
C PHE A 119 0.32 10.41 -0.33
N TYR A 120 -0.81 10.96 0.14
CA TYR A 120 -1.03 11.27 1.55
C TYR A 120 -1.55 10.09 2.38
N SER A 121 -1.64 8.89 1.78
CA SER A 121 -1.97 7.67 2.51
C SER A 121 -0.74 7.12 3.23
N THR A 122 -0.98 6.51 4.40
CA THR A 122 0.03 5.77 5.15
C THR A 122 -0.49 4.37 5.42
N SER A 123 0.40 3.41 5.44
CA SER A 123 0.09 2.00 5.66
C SER A 123 1.29 1.36 6.33
N GLY A 124 1.26 1.08 7.63
CA GLY A 124 2.38 0.44 8.32
C GLY A 124 3.09 1.33 9.34
N SER A 125 4.35 1.03 9.62
CA SER A 125 5.08 1.56 10.78
C SER A 125 6.55 1.81 10.50
N MET A 126 7.16 2.68 11.31
CA MET A 126 8.59 2.94 11.31
C MET A 126 9.11 2.89 12.76
N ASN A 127 10.16 2.11 12.99
CA ASN A 127 10.70 1.81 14.32
C ASN A 127 12.16 2.25 14.47
N GLY A 128 12.61 2.42 15.71
CA GLY A 128 14.01 2.76 16.02
C GLY A 128 14.43 4.14 15.54
N THR A 129 13.49 5.10 15.46
CA THR A 129 13.77 6.37 14.82
C THR A 129 14.67 7.27 15.66
N GLN A 130 15.73 7.79 15.05
CA GLN A 130 16.59 8.84 15.59
C GLN A 130 16.61 10.02 14.63
N ARG A 131 16.41 11.24 15.16
CA ARG A 131 16.42 12.46 14.37
C ARG A 131 17.52 13.39 14.82
N SER A 132 18.16 14.02 13.85
CA SER A 132 19.05 15.15 14.08
C SER A 132 18.80 16.18 12.99
N GLY A 133 19.02 17.45 13.30
CA GLY A 133 18.86 18.52 12.34
C GLY A 133 19.74 19.69 12.69
N SER A 134 20.13 20.43 11.68
CA SER A 134 20.88 21.68 11.79
C SER A 134 20.21 22.73 10.90
N GLY A 135 19.90 23.88 11.48
CA GLY A 135 19.21 24.98 10.82
C GLY A 135 18.63 25.89 11.89
N GLY A 136 19.21 27.08 12.05
CA GLY A 136 18.74 28.09 12.99
C GLY A 136 17.83 29.11 12.31
N LEU A 137 17.23 30.00 13.10
CA LEU A 137 16.37 31.13 12.67
C LEU A 137 16.94 32.02 11.55
N LEU A 138 18.25 31.89 11.23
CA LEU A 138 18.97 32.71 10.26
C LEU A 138 19.74 31.87 9.22
N ALA A 139 19.55 30.55 9.19
CA ALA A 139 20.24 29.71 8.21
C ALA A 139 19.47 29.71 6.88
N ASP A 140 20.16 30.06 5.79
CA ASP A 140 19.60 30.01 4.43
C ASP A 140 19.25 28.59 3.95
N LYS A 141 19.71 27.56 4.68
CA LYS A 141 19.45 26.14 4.41
C LYS A 141 19.28 25.38 5.73
N ALA A 142 18.25 24.56 5.81
CA ALA A 142 18.07 23.57 6.86
C ALA A 142 18.47 22.18 6.35
N GLU A 143 19.05 21.38 7.24
CA GLU A 143 19.32 19.97 7.00
C GLU A 143 18.69 19.14 8.11
N SER A 144 17.95 18.10 7.73
CA SER A 144 17.41 17.11 8.66
C SER A 144 17.88 15.72 8.27
N ARG A 145 18.24 14.92 9.27
CA ARG A 145 18.60 13.51 9.14
C ARG A 145 17.68 12.67 10.00
N LEU A 146 17.17 11.60 9.39
CA LEU A 146 16.37 10.57 10.03
C LEU A 146 17.08 9.24 9.84
N ARG A 147 17.32 8.53 10.93
CA ARG A 147 17.72 7.12 10.94
C ARG A 147 16.56 6.30 11.48
N ALA A 148 16.32 5.13 10.89
CA ALA A 148 15.33 4.19 11.37
C ALA A 148 15.84 2.75 11.23
N ASP A 149 15.54 1.92 12.21
CA ASP A 149 15.96 0.52 12.20
C ASP A 149 15.13 -0.28 11.19
N GLU A 150 13.83 0.02 11.10
CA GLU A 150 12.90 -0.70 10.23
C GLU A 150 11.77 0.21 9.74
N LEU A 151 11.39 0.03 8.47
CA LEU A 151 10.18 0.58 7.85
C LEU A 151 9.36 -0.57 7.27
N SER A 152 8.07 -0.63 7.63
CA SER A 152 7.08 -1.51 7.02
C SER A 152 5.98 -0.69 6.36
N GLY A 153 5.66 -1.01 5.10
CA GLY A 153 4.71 -0.27 4.27
C GLY A 153 5.11 1.19 4.03
N SER A 154 4.18 2.15 4.12
CA SER A 154 4.40 3.57 3.83
C SER A 154 4.22 4.52 5.03
N ARG A 155 5.07 5.55 5.08
CA ARG A 155 5.12 6.59 6.12
C ARG A 155 5.30 7.98 5.50
N LEU A 156 4.65 8.98 6.09
CA LEU A 156 4.86 10.39 5.76
C LEU A 156 5.81 11.04 6.76
N GLU A 157 6.77 11.78 6.23
CA GLU A 157 7.74 12.58 6.96
C GLU A 157 7.51 14.06 6.66
N GLN A 158 7.45 14.87 7.72
CA GLN A 158 7.15 16.30 7.61
C GLN A 158 8.36 17.13 8.04
N TYR A 159 8.67 18.14 7.23
CA TYR A 159 9.76 19.06 7.45
C TYR A 159 9.21 20.48 7.46
N SER A 160 9.26 21.13 8.62
CA SER A 160 8.77 22.50 8.78
C SER A 160 9.81 23.49 8.31
N HIS A 161 9.36 24.57 7.66
CA HIS A 161 10.19 25.71 7.34
C HIS A 161 9.43 26.99 7.70
N GLU A 162 10.09 27.92 8.39
CA GLU A 162 9.45 29.15 8.90
C GLU A 162 9.26 30.19 7.78
N ASN A 163 10.11 30.17 6.74
CA ASN A 163 10.00 31.09 5.63
C ASN A 163 9.13 30.53 4.51
N ARG A 164 8.23 31.38 4.01
CA ARG A 164 7.34 31.08 2.88
C ARG A 164 8.18 30.90 1.60
N PRO A 165 8.06 29.77 0.89
CA PRO A 165 8.88 29.49 -0.29
C PRO A 165 8.57 30.47 -1.43
N PRO A 166 9.51 30.65 -2.37
CA PRO A 166 9.23 31.31 -3.65
C PRO A 166 8.10 30.57 -4.39
N ARG A 167 7.38 31.27 -5.29
CA ARG A 167 6.34 30.67 -6.13
C ARG A 167 6.92 29.44 -6.86
N GLY A 168 6.31 28.27 -6.71
CA GLY A 168 6.78 27.01 -7.31
C GLY A 168 7.31 25.95 -6.33
N GLY A 169 7.29 26.21 -5.02
CA GLY A 169 7.73 25.27 -3.99
C GLY A 169 9.21 25.41 -3.63
N MET A 170 9.63 24.73 -2.56
CA MET A 170 11.04 24.70 -2.15
C MET A 170 11.72 23.48 -2.78
N PRO A 171 12.88 23.64 -3.43
CA PRO A 171 13.65 22.51 -3.89
C PRO A 171 14.12 21.70 -2.68
N LEU A 172 13.72 20.44 -2.62
CA LEU A 172 14.27 19.50 -1.64
C LEU A 172 15.40 18.72 -2.29
N ASP A 173 16.55 18.67 -1.63
CA ASP A 173 17.60 17.71 -1.96
C ASP A 173 17.50 16.54 -0.97
N ILE A 174 17.07 15.39 -1.47
CA ILE A 174 16.85 14.19 -0.67
C ILE A 174 17.90 13.13 -1.02
N SER A 175 18.51 12.54 0.01
CA SER A 175 19.36 11.36 -0.10
C SER A 175 18.81 10.27 0.80
N LEU A 176 18.64 9.06 0.27
CA LEU A 176 18.14 7.90 0.99
C LEU A 176 19.07 6.71 0.77
N SER A 177 19.46 6.06 1.86
CA SER A 177 20.16 4.77 1.83
C SER A 177 19.46 3.75 2.73
N VAL A 178 19.62 2.47 2.38
CA VAL A 178 19.03 1.34 3.10
C VAL A 178 20.03 0.20 3.19
N GLY A 179 20.10 -0.46 4.35
CA GLY A 179 20.95 -1.64 4.53
C GLY A 179 20.29 -2.93 4.02
N GLN A 180 18.96 -3.03 4.13
CA GLN A 180 18.18 -4.18 3.65
C GLN A 180 16.82 -3.76 3.08
N GLY A 181 16.32 -4.53 2.11
CA GLY A 181 15.04 -4.26 1.44
C GLY A 181 15.15 -3.13 0.42
N ARG A 182 14.01 -2.64 -0.07
CA ARG A 182 13.95 -1.55 -1.05
C ARG A 182 12.97 -0.50 -0.56
N VAL A 183 13.30 0.77 -0.73
CA VAL A 183 12.46 1.89 -0.28
C VAL A 183 12.33 2.90 -1.39
N LYS A 184 11.08 3.26 -1.73
CA LYS A 184 10.77 4.41 -2.57
C LYS A 184 10.66 5.64 -1.69
N VAL A 185 11.34 6.72 -2.09
CA VAL A 185 11.14 8.05 -1.55
C VAL A 185 10.43 8.91 -2.58
N SER A 186 9.40 9.63 -2.16
CA SER A 186 8.57 10.44 -3.04
C SER A 186 8.29 11.82 -2.45
N VAL A 187 8.19 12.82 -3.32
CA VAL A 187 7.71 14.16 -2.99
C VAL A 187 6.65 14.59 -3.99
N LYS A 188 5.64 15.30 -3.48
CA LYS A 188 4.56 15.83 -4.31
C LYS A 188 4.82 17.33 -4.56
N PRO A 189 5.03 17.76 -5.81
CA PRO A 189 5.12 19.18 -6.15
C PRO A 189 3.74 19.83 -6.18
N GLU A 190 3.69 21.16 -6.09
CA GLU A 190 2.43 21.93 -6.20
C GLU A 190 1.80 21.76 -7.59
N GLN A 191 2.65 21.59 -8.61
CA GLN A 191 2.26 21.34 -9.99
C GLN A 191 3.10 20.21 -10.57
N GLY A 192 2.45 19.27 -11.25
CA GLY A 192 3.11 18.15 -11.92
C GLY A 192 2.99 16.80 -11.19
N PRO A 193 3.63 15.76 -11.73
CA PRO A 193 3.57 14.41 -11.16
C PRO A 193 4.38 14.32 -9.87
N VAL A 194 4.06 13.31 -9.05
CA VAL A 194 4.88 12.94 -7.89
C VAL A 194 6.26 12.53 -8.37
N ALA A 195 7.30 13.20 -7.86
CA ALA A 195 8.68 12.84 -8.13
C ALA A 195 9.12 11.75 -7.15
N SER A 196 9.83 10.73 -7.63
CA SER A 196 10.25 9.62 -6.77
C SER A 196 11.59 9.01 -7.19
N ALA A 197 12.25 8.35 -6.24
CA ALA A 197 13.46 7.58 -6.45
C ALA A 197 13.45 6.34 -5.55
N VAL A 198 14.14 5.27 -5.94
CA VAL A 198 14.17 4.00 -5.21
C VAL A 198 15.59 3.71 -4.72
N ALA A 199 15.73 3.50 -3.42
CA ALA A 199 16.96 3.04 -2.79
C ALA A 199 16.94 1.52 -2.57
N SER A 200 18.08 0.87 -2.75
CA SER A 200 18.32 -0.54 -2.43
C SER A 200 19.71 -0.72 -1.79
N PRO A 201 20.05 -1.90 -1.25
CA PRO A 201 21.33 -2.11 -0.61
C PRO A 201 22.46 -1.89 -1.62
N ASN A 202 23.41 -1.03 -1.26
CA ASN A 202 24.52 -0.58 -2.11
C ASN A 202 24.14 0.29 -3.32
N ALA A 203 22.88 0.72 -3.44
CA ALA A 203 22.43 1.69 -4.44
C ALA A 203 21.55 2.75 -3.76
N PRO A 204 22.16 3.78 -3.14
CA PRO A 204 21.41 4.87 -2.53
C PRO A 204 20.65 5.67 -3.60
N ALA A 205 19.55 6.28 -3.19
CA ALA A 205 18.74 7.14 -4.04
C ALA A 205 18.99 8.61 -3.72
N THR A 206 19.07 9.43 -4.77
CA THR A 206 19.04 10.89 -4.67
C THR A 206 17.85 11.43 -5.43
N LEU A 207 17.12 12.37 -4.85
CA LEU A 207 15.96 13.01 -5.45
C LEU A 207 16.06 14.52 -5.24
N GLN A 208 16.08 15.26 -6.34
CA GLN A 208 16.00 16.72 -6.35
C GLN A 208 14.68 17.11 -7.00
N ALA A 209 13.75 17.65 -6.21
CA ALA A 209 12.42 18.00 -6.71
C ALA A 209 11.77 19.10 -5.87
N PRO A 210 10.94 19.96 -6.49
CA PRO A 210 10.13 20.90 -5.73
C PRO A 210 9.08 20.13 -4.92
N ALA A 211 8.91 20.52 -3.66
CA ALA A 211 7.83 20.01 -2.82
C ALA A 211 6.76 21.07 -2.59
N GLU A 212 5.49 20.65 -2.61
CA GLU A 212 4.39 21.49 -2.20
C GLU A 212 4.50 21.81 -0.71
N LEU A 213 4.23 23.08 -0.37
CA LEU A 213 4.15 23.51 1.02
C LEU A 213 2.70 23.45 1.48
N HIS A 214 2.39 22.53 2.39
CA HIS A 214 1.07 22.44 3.01
C HIS A 214 1.19 22.77 4.50
N HIS A 215 0.50 23.82 4.96
CA HIS A 215 0.59 24.31 6.35
C HIS A 215 2.03 24.53 6.86
N SER A 216 2.87 25.19 6.07
CA SER A 216 4.29 25.44 6.39
C SER A 216 5.16 24.19 6.55
N LYS A 217 4.73 23.07 5.96
CA LYS A 217 5.47 21.80 5.99
C LYS A 217 5.61 21.20 4.60
N TYR A 218 6.79 20.68 4.32
CA TYR A 218 7.04 19.80 3.19
C TYR A 218 6.81 18.35 3.61
N THR A 219 6.24 17.56 2.71
CA THR A 219 5.95 16.15 2.98
C THR A 219 6.80 15.27 2.07
N VAL A 220 7.55 14.36 2.68
CA VAL A 220 8.30 13.30 2.02
C VAL A 220 7.61 11.99 2.37
N ARG A 221 7.24 11.19 1.36
CA ARG A 221 6.69 9.85 1.57
C ARG A 221 7.80 8.82 1.42
N LEU A 222 7.89 7.90 2.38
CA LEU A 222 8.74 6.73 2.33
C LEU A 222 7.87 5.49 2.22
N GLU A 223 8.22 4.56 1.35
CA GLU A 223 7.45 3.33 1.12
C GLU A 223 8.40 2.13 0.95
N ALA A 224 8.32 1.17 1.86
CA ALA A 224 8.95 -0.13 1.70
C ALA A 224 8.26 -0.90 0.57
N LEU A 225 9.06 -1.40 -0.37
CA LEU A 225 8.58 -2.07 -1.58
C LEU A 225 8.52 -3.59 -1.39
N ASP A 226 7.91 -4.27 -2.37
CA ASP A 226 7.87 -5.73 -2.47
C ASP A 226 7.18 -6.44 -1.27
N GLY A 227 6.37 -5.71 -0.51
CA GLY A 227 5.67 -6.22 0.68
C GLY A 227 6.59 -6.63 1.83
N LYS A 228 7.88 -6.26 1.78
CA LYS A 228 8.90 -6.64 2.76
C LYS A 228 9.34 -5.42 3.57
N PRO A 229 9.57 -5.56 4.88
CA PRO A 229 10.19 -4.49 5.65
C PRO A 229 11.57 -4.13 5.11
N ALA A 230 11.89 -2.84 5.08
CA ALA A 230 13.24 -2.34 4.84
C ALA A 230 13.91 -2.03 6.18
N ARG A 231 15.24 -2.17 6.26
CA ARG A 231 16.00 -1.96 7.50
C ARG A 231 17.23 -1.09 7.32
N GLN A 232 17.67 -0.49 8.42
CA GLN A 232 18.82 0.41 8.49
C GLN A 232 18.68 1.55 7.48
N LEU A 233 17.59 2.30 7.62
CA LEU A 233 17.28 3.43 6.76
C LEU A 233 18.02 4.67 7.25
N GLU A 234 18.63 5.39 6.33
CA GLU A 234 19.16 6.74 6.59
C GLU A 234 18.65 7.68 5.50
N LEU A 235 17.82 8.63 5.92
CA LEU A 235 17.24 9.69 5.10
C LEU A 235 17.88 11.02 5.50
N GLN A 236 18.36 11.76 4.51
CA GLN A 236 18.82 13.13 4.64
C GLN A 236 17.99 14.02 3.72
N VAL A 237 17.46 15.11 4.27
CA VAL A 237 16.68 16.10 3.53
C VAL A 237 17.30 17.46 3.77
N ARG A 238 17.67 18.15 2.69
CA ARG A 238 18.08 19.55 2.72
C ARG A 238 17.01 20.39 2.04
N TYR A 239 16.66 21.48 2.69
CA TYR A 239 15.64 22.42 2.25
C TYR A 239 16.04 23.82 2.66
#